data_AF-A0A0F4VHV7-F1
#
_entry.id   AF-A0A0F4VHV7-F1
#
_cell.length_a   1.000
_cell.length_b   1.000
_cell.length_c   1.000
_cell.angle_alpha   90.00
_cell.angle_beta   90.00
_cell.angle_gamma   90.00
#
_symmetry.space_group_name_H-M   'P 1'
#
loop_
_entity.id
_entity.type
_entity.pdbx_description
1 polymer ?
#
loop_
_entity_poly.entity_id
_entity_poly.type
_entity_poly.pdbx_seq_one_letter_code
_entity_poly.pdbx_strand_id
1 'polypeptide(L)' 'MSLAEERKPQRRKETRLFLFLVVCLFPLLSIAIVGGYGFIVWFFQMLYGPPGPPN' A
#
# COMPACT_ATOMS: atom_id res chain seq x y z
N MET A 1 36.52 -31.37 -4.80
CA MET A 1 35.09 -31.50 -5.18
C MET A 1 34.26 -30.67 -4.21
N SER A 2 33.88 -29.45 -4.61
CA SER A 2 32.80 -28.67 -3.99
C SER A 2 32.11 -27.90 -5.13
N LEU A 3 31.55 -28.67 -6.06
CA LEU A 3 30.83 -28.20 -7.25
C LEU A 3 29.33 -28.46 -7.06
N ALA A 4 28.80 -28.03 -5.93
CA ALA A 4 27.38 -28.06 -5.67
C ALA A 4 27.05 -26.93 -4.72
N GLU A 5 27.47 -25.71 -5.08
CA GLU A 5 26.78 -24.54 -4.55
C GLU A 5 25.32 -24.69 -4.97
N GLU A 6 24.48 -24.93 -3.98
CA GLU A 6 23.05 -25.13 -4.10
C GLU A 6 22.39 -23.95 -4.83
N ARG A 7 22.28 -24.06 -6.15
CA ARG A 7 21.51 -23.13 -7.00
C ARG A 7 20.01 -23.40 -6.83
N LYS A 8 19.50 -23.28 -5.60
CA LYS A 8 18.08 -23.39 -5.26
C LYS A 8 17.32 -22.15 -5.78
N PRO A 9 16.00 -22.26 -6.03
CA PRO A 9 15.27 -21.47 -7.03
C PRO A 9 15.05 -20.03 -6.60
N GLN A 10 16.02 -19.16 -6.88
CA GLN A 10 15.99 -17.74 -6.52
C GLN A 10 14.90 -16.98 -7.30
N ARG A 11 14.74 -17.29 -8.60
CA ARG A 11 13.72 -16.73 -9.51
C ARG A 11 12.28 -16.85 -8.98
N ARG A 12 11.94 -17.95 -8.30
CA ARG A 12 10.56 -18.23 -7.84
C ARG A 12 10.20 -17.45 -6.57
N LYS A 13 11.20 -17.00 -5.80
CA LYS A 13 11.00 -16.19 -4.59
C LYS A 13 10.73 -14.72 -4.95
N GLU A 14 11.44 -14.20 -5.96
CA GLU A 14 11.27 -12.82 -6.43
C GLU A 14 9.85 -12.56 -6.96
N THR A 15 9.31 -13.45 -7.81
CA THR A 15 7.95 -13.30 -8.34
C THR A 15 6.88 -13.34 -7.23
N ARG A 16 7.06 -14.17 -6.20
CA ARG A 16 6.13 -14.23 -5.05
C ARG A 16 6.18 -12.95 -4.22
N LEU A 17 7.37 -12.40 -3.99
CA LEU A 17 7.53 -11.13 -3.31
C LEU A 17 6.89 -9.99 -4.12
N PHE A 18 7.09 -9.97 -5.43
CA PHE A 18 6.46 -9.00 -6.33
C PHE A 18 4.93 -9.08 -6.28
N LEU A 19 4.37 -10.28 -6.39
CA LEU A 19 2.93 -10.51 -6.25
C LEU A 19 2.40 -10.07 -4.88
N PHE A 20 3.11 -10.38 -3.80
CA PHE A 20 2.73 -9.96 -2.45
C PHE A 20 2.74 -8.44 -2.31
N LEU A 21 3.76 -7.75 -2.82
CA LEU A 21 3.80 -6.29 -2.82
C LEU A 21 2.61 -5.72 -3.59
N VAL A 22 2.34 -6.19 -4.81
CA VAL A 22 1.25 -5.65 -5.63
C VAL A 22 -0.13 -5.96 -5.05
N VAL A 23 -0.35 -7.15 -4.49
CA VAL A 23 -1.67 -7.58 -4.01
C VAL A 23 -1.93 -7.16 -2.56
N CYS A 24 -0.90 -6.98 -1.74
CA CYS A 24 -1.07 -6.60 -0.33
C CYS A 24 -0.61 -5.17 -0.06
N LEU A 25 0.63 -4.82 -0.43
CA LEU A 25 1.20 -3.52 -0.09
C LEU A 25 0.44 -2.38 -0.78
N PHE A 26 0.20 -2.48 -2.09
CA PHE A 26 -0.49 -1.42 -2.83
C PHE A 26 -1.94 -1.19 -2.34
N PRO A 27 -2.78 -2.23 -2.14
CA PRO A 27 -4.11 -2.02 -1.58
C PRO A 27 -4.09 -1.47 -0.16
N LEU A 28 -3.19 -1.96 0.70
CA LEU A 28 -3.05 -1.45 2.07
C LEU A 28 -2.65 0.03 2.06
N LEU A 29 -1.70 0.41 1.20
CA LEU A 29 -1.26 1.79 1.03
C LEU A 29 -2.39 2.67 0.50
N SER A 30 -3.19 2.16 -0.44
CA SER A 30 -4.37 2.87 -0.96
C SER A 30 -5.36 3.20 0.15
N ILE A 31 -5.68 2.21 1.01
CA ILE A 31 -6.58 2.42 2.15
C ILE A 31 -5.99 3.42 3.15
N ALA A 32 -4.69 3.33 3.46
CA ALA A 32 -4.03 4.25 4.37
C ALA A 32 -4.06 5.69 3.86
N ILE A 33 -3.78 5.91 2.56
CA ILE A 33 -3.76 7.24 1.96
C ILE A 33 -5.17 7.80 1.82
N VAL A 34 -6.09 7.06 1.18
CA VAL A 34 -7.46 7.55 0.94
C VAL A 34 -8.23 7.68 2.24
N GLY A 35 -8.13 6.68 3.12
CA GLY A 35 -8.77 6.71 4.44
C GLY A 35 -8.17 7.79 5.34
N GLY A 36 -6.84 7.92 5.37
CA GLY A 36 -6.16 8.98 6.12
C GLY A 36 -6.52 10.38 5.61
N TYR A 37 -6.53 10.58 4.30
CA TYR A 37 -6.93 11.85 3.69
C TYR A 37 -8.40 12.19 3.99
N GLY A 38 -9.32 11.24 3.81
CA GLY A 38 -10.73 11.41 4.15
C GLY A 38 -10.94 11.72 5.63
N PHE A 39 -10.21 11.04 6.51
CA PHE A 39 -10.23 11.31 7.95
C PHE A 39 -9.72 12.72 8.27
N ILE A 40 -8.62 13.17 7.66
CA ILE A 40 -8.08 14.52 7.85
C ILE A 40 -9.11 15.56 7.39
N VAL A 41 -9.71 15.39 6.22
CA VAL A 41 -10.72 16.31 5.70
C VAL A 41 -11.94 16.34 6.63
N TRP A 42 -12.46 15.18 7.03
CA TRP A 42 -13.58 15.10 7.96
C TRP A 42 -13.26 15.74 9.31
N PHE A 43 -12.09 15.47 9.87
CA PHE A 43 -11.64 16.08 11.12
C PHE A 43 -11.50 17.60 10.98
N PHE A 44 -10.97 18.07 9.86
CA PHE A 44 -10.87 19.50 9.56
C PHE A 44 -12.26 20.14 9.46
N GLN A 45 -13.25 19.46 8.86
CA GLN A 45 -14.64 19.91 8.83
C GLN A 45 -15.26 19.99 10.23
N MET A 46 -14.89 19.12 11.17
CA MET A 46 -15.35 19.22 12.56
C MET A 46 -14.86 20.49 13.26
N LEU A 47 -13.69 21.01 12.86
CA LEU A 47 -13.10 22.23 13.44
C LEU A 47 -13.55 23.51 12.74
N TYR A 48 -13.62 23.51 11.40
CA TYR A 48 -13.84 24.70 10.58
C TYR A 48 -15.24 24.78 9.95
N GLY A 49 -16.07 23.75 10.16
CA GLY A 49 -17.39 23.61 9.54
C GLY A 49 -17.34 22.96 8.15
N PRO A 50 -18.50 22.49 7.65
CA PRO A 50 -18.60 21.85 6.34
C PRO A 50 -18.33 22.84 5.19
N PRO A 51 -17.84 22.37 4.03
CA PRO A 51 -17.66 23.22 2.85
C PRO A 51 -19.02 23.81 2.43
N GLY A 52 -19.04 25.13 2.17
CA GLY A 52 -20.25 25.86 1.79
C GLY A 52 -20.82 25.41 0.44
N PRO A 53 -22.13 25.66 0.18
CA PRO A 53 -22.79 25.24 -1.05
C PRO A 53 -22.13 25.90 -2.29
N PRO A 54 -22.03 25.17 -3.42
CA PRO A 54 -21.53 25.74 -4.66
C PRO A 54 -22.52 26.78 -5.21
N ASN A 55 -21.95 27.85 -5.76
CA ASN A 55 -22.60 28.99 -6.38
C ASN A 55 -23.23 28.68 -7.74
#